data_AF-A0AA37B534-F1
#
_entry.id   AF-A0AA37B534-F1
#
_cell.length_a   1.000
_cell.length_b   1.000
_cell.length_c   1.000
_cell.angle_alpha   90.00
_cell.angle_beta   90.00
_cell.angle_gamma   90.00
#
_symmetry.space_group_name_H-M   'P 1'
#
loop_
_entity.id
_entity.type
_entity.pdbx_description
1 polymer ?
#
loop_
_entity_poly.entity_id
_entity_poly.type
_entity_poly.pdbx_seq_one_letter_code
_entity_poly.pdbx_strand_id
1 'polypeptide(L)'
;MKEVPFRWIDRYNIHLKLQEKFLLMFAFPMLALVAILLIVSSNFEQHLAQVHLQEAQLLSQVIQAEPEHLRSVLSRAGYSLQQNTVTSQHDDTSIFDLFSGFQYASIAAILFVAGLLFYYIMTFIGGAMYQIHNALDMLAKGDLTYRLNYFPVRDEFSSIAIIIDKVAEREHQLVSETNATNGLVKQLCEQLSSTSEQCNSLSVQQQDRVDSLASAIEQMVVTIRNVAANANDTAEQTGQANQATSDGQQKVELTVDAIEHLMNDVQRAEQAVTQLEQRTQDIGAVVTTINSISEQTNLLALNAAIEAARAGEQGRGFAVVADEVRSLAGRTQQATVEIQSMIEELQSTSSGLSSTVKESVQRGETSKEMMGGVHQTIADIHQRTDMVSAKISEIATASEEQGAVATGISDDTHQLRDQTVLVTELVQGSDQAIKSLLEQVEVLELLTKELSIKR
;
A
#
# COMPACT_ATOMS: atom_id res chain seq x y z
N MET A 1 -4.63 38.59 50.54
CA MET A 1 -4.04 39.95 50.50
C MET A 1 -2.53 39.76 50.48
N LYS A 2 -1.83 40.12 49.38
CA LYS A 2 -0.39 40.44 49.50
C LYS A 2 -0.27 41.50 50.59
N GLU A 3 0.74 41.39 51.44
CA GLU A 3 0.95 42.22 52.62
C GLU A 3 1.16 43.70 52.26
N VAL A 4 0.10 44.38 51.87
CA VAL A 4 -0.02 45.83 51.99
C VAL A 4 -0.29 46.07 53.47
N PRO A 5 0.42 46.99 54.16
CA PRO A 5 0.33 47.18 55.59
C PRO A 5 -1.12 47.37 56.01
N PHE A 6 -1.65 46.31 56.61
CA PHE A 6 -3.03 46.22 57.06
C PHE A 6 -3.27 47.32 58.09
N ARG A 7 -4.20 48.25 57.81
CA ARG A 7 -4.69 49.12 58.88
C ARG A 7 -5.44 48.21 59.86
N TRP A 8 -5.28 48.40 61.16
CA TRP A 8 -5.91 47.55 62.18
C TRP A 8 -7.44 47.42 61.98
N ILE A 9 -8.07 48.46 61.43
CA ILE A 9 -9.50 48.51 61.12
C ILE A 9 -9.92 47.61 59.96
N ASP A 10 -9.02 47.31 59.03
CA ASP A 10 -9.30 46.45 57.87
C ASP A 10 -9.53 45.00 58.32
N ARG A 11 -8.89 44.58 59.43
CA ARG A 11 -9.12 43.27 60.06
C ARG A 11 -10.55 43.10 60.55
N TYR A 12 -11.23 44.19 60.93
CA TYR A 12 -12.63 44.17 61.34
C TYR A 12 -13.57 44.27 60.12
N ASN A 13 -13.25 45.15 59.17
CA ASN A 13 -14.05 45.35 57.96
C ASN A 13 -14.12 44.10 57.05
N ILE A 14 -13.12 43.25 57.04
CA ILE A 14 -13.11 42.03 56.19
C ILE A 14 -14.14 40.98 56.65
N HIS A 15 -14.61 41.02 57.89
CA HIS A 15 -15.65 40.10 58.37
C HIS A 15 -17.08 40.62 58.19
N LEU A 16 -17.22 41.86 57.71
CA LEU A 16 -18.50 42.52 57.48
C LEU A 16 -18.88 42.45 56.00
N LYS A 17 -20.15 42.19 55.74
CA LYS A 17 -20.72 42.32 54.40
C LYS A 17 -20.74 43.78 53.95
N LEU A 18 -20.76 44.01 52.65
CA LEU A 18 -20.93 45.33 52.06
C LEU A 18 -22.21 46.01 52.54
N GLN A 19 -23.31 45.24 52.66
CA GLN A 19 -24.57 45.73 53.25
C GLN A 19 -24.39 46.17 54.71
N GLU A 20 -23.63 45.43 55.51
CA GLU A 20 -23.33 45.76 56.91
C GLU A 20 -22.43 47.00 57.01
N LYS A 21 -21.46 47.16 56.09
CA LYS A 21 -20.61 48.37 56.01
C LYS A 21 -21.43 49.61 55.64
N PHE A 22 -22.33 49.51 54.66
CA PHE A 22 -23.25 50.60 54.32
C PHE A 22 -24.20 50.90 55.47
N LEU A 23 -24.73 49.87 56.15
CA LEU A 23 -25.57 50.05 57.33
C LEU A 23 -24.82 50.81 58.43
N LEU A 24 -23.57 50.44 58.73
CA LEU A 24 -22.73 51.17 59.70
C LEU A 24 -22.48 52.62 59.25
N MET A 25 -22.21 52.83 57.96
CA MET A 25 -22.00 54.15 57.38
C MET A 25 -23.21 55.08 57.53
N PHE A 26 -24.44 54.55 57.52
CA PHE A 26 -25.66 55.34 57.76
C PHE A 26 -26.05 55.41 59.26
N ALA A 27 -25.85 54.31 60.00
CA ALA A 27 -26.23 54.21 61.40
C ALA A 27 -25.34 55.07 62.31
N PHE A 28 -24.02 55.13 62.07
CA PHE A 28 -23.11 55.93 62.91
C PHE A 28 -23.39 57.44 62.84
N PRO A 29 -23.57 58.06 61.66
CA PRO A 29 -23.99 59.47 61.59
C PRO A 29 -25.36 59.72 62.21
N MET A 30 -26.31 58.79 62.06
CA MET A 30 -27.63 58.92 62.67
C MET A 30 -27.55 58.86 64.21
N LEU A 31 -26.78 57.91 64.75
CA LEU A 31 -26.52 57.80 66.20
C LEU A 31 -25.75 59.02 66.72
N ALA A 32 -24.78 59.53 65.96
CA ALA A 32 -24.06 60.77 66.28
C ALA A 32 -25.02 61.96 66.33
N LEU A 33 -25.94 62.08 65.37
CA LEU A 33 -26.94 63.13 65.32
C LEU A 33 -27.90 63.04 66.52
N VAL A 34 -28.37 61.84 66.86
CA VAL A 34 -29.20 61.61 68.06
C VAL A 34 -28.44 61.96 69.34
N ALA A 35 -27.17 61.58 69.46
CA ALA A 35 -26.34 61.92 70.61
C ALA A 35 -26.12 63.44 70.75
N ILE A 36 -25.87 64.13 69.64
CA ILE A 36 -25.79 65.60 69.60
C ILE A 36 -27.12 66.21 70.03
N LEU A 37 -28.25 65.69 69.55
CA LEU A 37 -29.59 66.20 69.89
C LEU A 37 -29.91 66.02 71.38
N LEU A 38 -29.51 64.89 71.98
CA LEU A 38 -29.62 64.66 73.42
C LEU A 38 -28.75 65.62 74.24
N ILE A 39 -27.52 65.88 73.79
CA ILE A 39 -26.62 66.86 74.43
C ILE A 39 -27.26 68.26 74.36
N VAL A 40 -27.74 68.68 73.19
CA VAL A 40 -28.41 69.96 72.98
C VAL A 40 -29.65 70.09 73.86
N SER A 41 -30.52 69.07 73.88
CA SER A 41 -31.74 69.07 74.68
C SER A 41 -31.45 69.16 76.18
N SER A 42 -30.49 68.39 76.68
CA SER A 42 -30.10 68.40 78.10
C SER A 42 -29.59 69.77 78.53
N ASN A 43 -28.79 70.42 77.69
CA ASN A 43 -28.28 71.77 77.99
C ASN A 43 -29.35 72.83 77.97
N PHE A 44 -30.28 72.74 77.01
CA PHE A 44 -31.41 73.66 76.95
C PHE A 44 -32.25 73.57 78.23
N GLU A 45 -32.53 72.37 78.74
CA GLU A 45 -33.23 72.20 80.02
C GLU A 45 -32.45 72.77 81.22
N GLN A 46 -31.14 72.52 81.30
CA GLN A 46 -30.29 73.06 82.37
C GLN A 46 -30.26 74.58 82.37
N HIS A 47 -30.18 75.19 81.18
CA HIS A 47 -30.17 76.64 81.05
C HIS A 47 -31.54 77.25 81.41
N LEU A 48 -32.64 76.65 80.96
CA LEU A 48 -33.99 77.07 81.34
C LEU A 48 -34.19 77.03 82.86
N ALA A 49 -33.70 75.97 83.51
CA ALA A 49 -33.73 75.84 84.97
C ALA A 49 -32.91 76.92 85.68
N GLN A 50 -31.75 77.31 85.16
CA GLN A 50 -30.95 78.42 85.70
C GLN A 50 -31.66 79.77 85.56
N VAL A 51 -32.25 80.05 84.40
CA VAL A 51 -33.02 81.29 84.18
C VAL A 51 -34.17 81.39 85.17
N HIS A 52 -34.96 80.32 85.33
CA HIS A 52 -36.05 80.30 86.33
C HIS A 52 -35.56 80.48 87.76
N LEU A 53 -34.41 79.90 88.12
CA LEU A 53 -33.84 80.07 89.45
C LEU A 53 -33.34 81.51 89.69
N GLN A 54 -32.78 82.13 88.65
CA GLN A 54 -32.37 83.52 88.67
C GLN A 54 -33.56 84.47 88.78
N GLU A 55 -34.66 84.22 88.05
CA GLU A 55 -35.92 84.94 88.19
C GLU A 55 -36.52 84.80 89.60
N ALA A 56 -36.51 83.59 90.17
CA ALA A 56 -36.99 83.34 91.52
C ALA A 56 -36.13 84.06 92.60
N GLN A 57 -34.81 84.07 92.43
CA GLN A 57 -33.89 84.83 93.29
C GLN A 57 -34.13 86.34 93.17
N LEU A 58 -34.44 86.81 91.97
CA LEU A 58 -34.79 88.20 91.72
C LEU A 58 -36.08 88.61 92.43
N LEU A 59 -37.14 87.81 92.28
CA LEU A 59 -38.40 88.01 93.00
C LEU A 59 -38.18 88.04 94.52
N SER A 60 -37.35 87.14 95.06
CA SER A 60 -36.96 87.13 96.47
C SER A 60 -36.27 88.44 96.91
N GLN A 61 -35.30 88.94 96.12
CA GLN A 61 -34.61 90.19 96.42
C GLN A 61 -35.52 91.43 96.32
N VAL A 62 -36.50 91.41 95.41
CA VAL A 62 -37.50 92.48 95.28
C VAL A 62 -38.45 92.50 96.47
N ILE A 63 -38.84 91.32 97.00
CA ILE A 63 -39.75 91.23 98.17
C ILE A 63 -39.08 91.71 99.47
N GLN A 64 -37.76 91.59 99.59
CA GLN A 64 -37.02 91.98 100.81
C GLN A 64 -36.48 93.42 100.82
N ALA A 65 -36.67 94.19 99.75
CA ALA A 65 -36.10 95.54 99.63
C ALA A 65 -37.05 96.64 100.12
N GLU A 66 -36.53 97.57 100.94
CA GLU A 66 -37.22 98.82 101.30
C GLU A 66 -37.45 99.72 100.06
N PRO A 67 -38.53 100.54 100.03
CA PRO A 67 -38.98 101.26 98.84
C PRO A 67 -37.95 102.19 98.18
N GLU A 68 -36.90 102.63 98.89
CA GLU A 68 -35.82 103.44 98.28
C GLU A 68 -34.76 102.61 97.53
N HIS A 69 -34.63 101.30 97.80
CA HIS A 69 -33.62 100.44 97.18
C HIS A 69 -34.12 99.61 95.97
N LEU A 70 -35.44 99.57 95.74
CA LEU A 70 -36.06 98.81 94.64
C LEU A 70 -35.49 99.18 93.26
N ARG A 71 -35.15 100.46 93.05
CA ARG A 71 -34.51 100.95 91.82
C ARG A 71 -33.12 100.33 91.59
N SER A 72 -32.36 100.12 92.66
CA SER A 72 -31.00 99.57 92.58
C SER A 72 -31.01 98.05 92.33
N VAL A 73 -31.99 97.33 92.89
CA VAL A 73 -32.18 95.89 92.67
C VAL A 73 -32.62 95.64 91.23
N LEU A 74 -33.58 96.41 90.73
CA LEU A 74 -34.05 96.28 89.34
C LEU A 74 -32.96 96.67 88.33
N SER A 75 -32.16 97.71 88.59
CA SER A 75 -31.04 98.05 87.71
C SER A 75 -29.95 96.98 87.69
N ARG A 76 -29.67 96.33 88.84
CA ARG A 76 -28.68 95.25 88.95
C ARG A 76 -29.15 93.96 88.26
N ALA A 77 -30.45 93.82 88.10
CA ALA A 77 -31.11 92.74 87.42
C ALA A 77 -31.26 92.95 85.89
N GLY A 78 -30.70 94.04 85.35
CA GLY A 78 -30.80 94.36 83.93
C GLY A 78 -32.13 95.02 83.53
N TYR A 79 -32.92 95.50 84.49
CA TYR A 79 -34.18 96.22 84.24
C TYR A 79 -34.02 97.71 84.56
N SER A 80 -34.21 98.59 83.57
CA SER A 80 -34.20 100.04 83.80
C SER A 80 -35.62 100.57 84.04
N LEU A 81 -35.79 101.38 85.09
CA LEU A 81 -37.06 102.02 85.45
C LEU A 81 -37.07 103.47 84.94
N GLN A 82 -37.60 103.70 83.74
CA GLN A 82 -37.82 105.03 83.18
C GLN A 82 -39.34 105.27 83.07
N GLN A 83 -39.86 106.23 83.85
CA GLN A 83 -41.23 106.77 83.83
C GLN A 83 -42.33 105.75 83.43
N ASN A 84 -42.74 104.90 84.38
CA ASN A 84 -43.85 103.92 84.28
C ASN A 84 -43.74 102.79 83.23
N THR A 85 -42.56 102.53 82.66
CA THR A 85 -42.36 101.35 81.78
C THR A 85 -41.10 100.58 82.22
N VAL A 86 -41.20 99.25 82.33
CA VAL A 86 -40.05 98.35 82.60
C VAL A 86 -39.48 97.92 81.26
N THR A 87 -38.26 98.35 80.94
CA THR A 87 -37.52 97.89 79.76
C THR A 87 -36.44 96.91 80.20
N SER A 88 -36.54 95.66 79.74
CA SER A 88 -35.53 94.62 79.94
C SER A 88 -34.35 94.84 79.01
N GLN A 89 -33.16 95.01 79.57
CA GLN A 89 -31.90 94.95 78.86
C GLN A 89 -31.43 93.48 78.90
N HIS A 90 -32.11 92.61 78.15
CA HIS A 90 -31.63 91.25 77.93
C HIS A 90 -30.65 91.33 76.75
N ASP A 91 -29.37 91.05 76.99
CA ASP A 91 -28.46 90.70 75.90
C ASP A 91 -29.11 89.53 75.15
N ASP A 92 -29.16 89.62 73.81
CA ASP A 92 -29.49 88.48 72.96
C ASP A 92 -28.42 87.41 73.22
N THR A 93 -28.67 86.54 74.20
CA THR A 93 -27.84 85.36 74.43
C THR A 93 -27.98 84.50 73.17
N SER A 94 -26.97 84.60 72.32
CA SER A 94 -26.92 83.82 71.10
C SER A 94 -26.95 82.36 71.49
N ILE A 95 -27.58 81.51 70.68
CA ILE A 95 -27.66 80.04 70.91
C ILE A 95 -26.26 79.46 71.17
N PHE A 96 -25.20 80.11 70.70
CA PHE A 96 -23.81 79.74 70.93
C PHE A 96 -23.30 79.92 72.37
N ASP A 97 -23.87 80.84 73.16
CA ASP A 97 -23.49 81.07 74.57
C ASP A 97 -24.16 80.07 75.53
N LEU A 98 -25.14 79.31 75.04
CA LEU A 98 -25.84 78.26 75.79
C LEU A 98 -24.97 77.01 76.03
N PHE A 99 -23.83 76.90 75.36
CA PHE A 99 -22.98 75.70 75.39
C PHE A 99 -21.64 75.96 76.09
N SER A 100 -21.27 75.05 76.99
CA SER A 100 -19.95 75.06 77.62
C SER A 100 -18.86 74.54 76.67
N GLY A 101 -17.60 74.95 76.88
CA GLY A 101 -16.46 74.46 76.09
C GLY A 101 -16.32 72.93 76.07
N PHE A 102 -16.76 72.25 77.14
CA PHE A 102 -16.81 70.79 77.21
C PHE A 102 -17.81 70.17 76.22
N GLN A 103 -18.95 70.82 75.98
CA GLN A 103 -19.98 70.32 75.06
C GLN A 103 -19.56 70.49 73.61
N TYR A 104 -18.96 71.62 73.26
CA TYR A 104 -18.32 71.78 71.96
C TYR A 104 -17.26 70.71 71.71
N ALA A 105 -16.43 70.40 72.72
CA ALA A 105 -15.45 69.32 72.63
C ALA A 105 -16.12 67.94 72.43
N SER A 106 -17.24 67.66 73.12
CA SER A 106 -17.97 66.40 72.96
C SER A 106 -18.62 66.23 71.58
N ILE A 107 -19.25 67.29 71.06
CA ILE A 107 -19.85 67.30 69.71
C ILE A 107 -18.76 67.14 68.65
N ALA A 108 -17.65 67.87 68.80
CA ALA A 108 -16.49 67.75 67.92
C ALA A 108 -15.89 66.34 67.95
N ALA A 109 -15.78 65.72 69.12
CA ALA A 109 -15.27 64.35 69.26
C ALA A 109 -16.19 63.32 68.58
N ILE A 110 -17.51 63.44 68.74
CA ILE A 110 -18.50 62.57 68.09
C ILE A 110 -18.41 62.70 66.56
N LEU A 111 -18.38 63.93 66.03
CA LEU A 111 -18.24 64.18 64.60
C LEU A 111 -16.90 63.68 64.06
N PHE A 112 -15.82 63.84 64.82
CA PHE A 112 -14.49 63.36 64.45
C PHE A 112 -14.44 61.83 64.36
N VAL A 113 -15.00 61.12 65.34
CA VAL A 113 -15.07 59.65 65.33
C VAL A 113 -15.96 59.16 64.18
N ALA A 114 -17.11 59.78 63.95
CA ALA A 114 -18.00 59.43 62.84
C ALA A 114 -17.32 59.67 61.48
N GLY A 115 -16.62 60.80 61.31
CA GLY A 115 -15.86 61.12 60.11
C GLY A 115 -14.68 60.17 59.87
N LEU A 116 -13.96 59.79 60.92
CA LEU A 116 -12.90 58.78 60.84
C LEU A 116 -13.45 57.42 60.39
N LEU A 117 -14.52 56.93 61.02
CA LEU A 117 -15.17 55.67 60.65
C LEU A 117 -15.63 55.69 59.18
N PHE A 118 -16.26 56.78 58.74
CA PHE A 118 -16.66 56.98 57.35
C PHE A 118 -15.48 56.95 56.39
N TYR A 119 -14.41 57.71 56.71
CA TYR A 119 -13.19 57.75 55.92
C TYR A 119 -12.53 56.38 55.79
N TYR A 120 -12.46 55.60 56.87
CA TYR A 120 -11.89 54.25 56.85
C TYR A 120 -12.70 53.28 56.00
N ILE A 121 -14.03 53.27 56.13
CA ILE A 121 -14.92 52.42 55.31
C ILE A 121 -14.80 52.80 53.83
N MET A 122 -14.81 54.09 53.50
CA MET A 122 -14.67 54.56 52.11
C MET A 122 -13.31 54.22 51.51
N THR A 123 -12.22 54.37 52.28
CA THR A 123 -10.87 54.01 51.82
C THR A 123 -10.76 52.49 51.57
N PHE A 124 -11.38 51.67 52.42
CA PHE A 124 -11.42 50.22 52.24
C PHE A 124 -12.17 49.81 50.96
N ILE A 125 -13.38 50.34 50.76
CA ILE A 125 -14.19 50.06 49.56
C ILE A 125 -13.49 50.52 48.29
N GLY A 126 -12.95 51.75 48.29
CA GLY A 126 -12.23 52.31 47.14
C GLY A 126 -10.98 51.51 46.78
N GLY A 127 -10.20 51.08 47.78
CA GLY A 127 -9.02 50.24 47.58
C GLY A 127 -9.36 48.85 47.01
N ALA A 128 -10.40 48.20 47.54
CA ALA A 128 -10.85 46.90 47.04
C ALA A 128 -11.40 46.99 45.59
N MET A 129 -12.20 48.02 45.29
CA MET A 129 -12.71 48.27 43.94
C MET A 129 -11.60 48.58 42.94
N TYR A 130 -10.58 49.36 43.34
CA TYR A 130 -9.43 49.64 42.48
C TYR A 130 -8.64 48.37 42.14
N GLN A 131 -8.43 47.46 43.10
CA GLN A 131 -7.75 46.19 42.86
C GLN A 131 -8.55 45.28 41.92
N ILE A 132 -9.87 45.19 42.13
CA ILE A 132 -10.77 44.41 41.24
C ILE A 132 -10.79 45.00 39.83
N HIS A 133 -10.91 46.32 39.70
CA HIS A 133 -10.85 47.02 38.42
C HIS A 133 -9.55 46.70 37.68
N ASN A 134 -8.41 46.82 38.36
CA ASN A 134 -7.11 46.54 37.74
C ASN A 134 -6.96 45.06 37.36
N ALA A 135 -7.46 44.14 38.17
CA ALA A 135 -7.45 42.72 37.83
C ALA A 135 -8.29 42.43 36.58
N LEU A 136 -9.47 43.04 36.47
CA LEU A 136 -10.34 42.91 35.29
C LEU A 136 -9.76 43.59 34.06
N ASP A 137 -9.11 44.74 34.21
CA ASP A 137 -8.42 45.45 33.13
C ASP A 137 -7.21 44.65 32.62
N MET A 138 -6.43 44.03 33.51
CA MET A 138 -5.36 43.10 33.14
C MET A 138 -5.91 41.86 32.43
N LEU A 139 -6.99 41.27 32.96
CA LEU A 139 -7.66 40.13 32.33
C LEU A 139 -8.21 40.47 30.94
N ALA A 140 -8.85 41.63 30.78
CA ALA A 140 -9.37 42.13 29.51
C ALA A 140 -8.27 42.43 28.48
N LYS A 141 -7.07 42.78 28.94
CA LYS A 141 -5.88 42.97 28.10
C LYS A 141 -5.16 41.65 27.76
N GLY A 142 -5.64 40.51 28.26
CA GLY A 142 -5.03 39.21 28.02
C GLY A 142 -3.90 38.84 28.99
N ASP A 143 -3.70 39.56 30.09
CA ASP A 143 -2.77 39.11 31.14
C ASP A 143 -3.46 38.13 32.09
N LEU A 144 -3.31 36.85 31.76
CA LEU A 144 -3.83 35.73 32.53
C LEU A 144 -2.93 35.34 33.72
N THR A 145 -1.86 36.08 34.01
CA THR A 145 -0.92 35.78 35.11
C THR A 145 -1.21 36.57 36.39
N TYR A 146 -1.97 37.67 36.28
CA TYR A 146 -2.35 38.47 37.43
C TYR A 146 -3.30 37.69 38.36
N ARG A 147 -2.98 37.66 39.66
CA ARG A 147 -3.77 36.99 40.70
C ARG A 147 -3.98 37.90 41.90
N LEU A 148 -5.24 38.05 42.32
CA LEU A 148 -5.64 38.86 43.47
C LEU A 148 -5.26 38.20 44.80
N ASN A 149 -5.30 36.87 44.89
CA ASN A 149 -4.91 36.09 46.08
C ASN A 149 -5.65 36.53 47.36
N TYR A 150 -6.97 36.67 47.27
CA TYR A 150 -7.82 36.98 48.41
C TYR A 150 -8.11 35.71 49.23
N PHE A 151 -8.14 35.83 50.55
CA PHE A 151 -8.56 34.73 51.42
C PHE A 151 -10.10 34.66 51.43
N PRO A 152 -10.72 33.47 51.59
CA PRO A 152 -12.16 33.32 51.65
C PRO A 152 -12.69 33.93 52.95
N VAL A 153 -13.32 35.10 52.86
CA VAL A 153 -13.96 35.77 54.00
C VAL A 153 -15.38 36.18 53.64
N ARG A 154 -16.17 36.61 54.64
CA ARG A 154 -17.60 36.96 54.50
C ARG A 154 -17.88 38.19 53.61
N ASP A 155 -16.83 38.86 53.13
CA ASP A 155 -16.90 40.06 52.30
C ASP A 155 -17.12 39.72 50.82
N GLU A 156 -18.01 40.46 50.15
CA GLU A 156 -18.35 40.26 48.74
C GLU A 156 -17.14 40.49 47.82
N PHE A 157 -16.23 41.40 48.18
CA PHE A 157 -14.98 41.65 47.43
C PHE A 157 -14.05 40.43 47.41
N SER A 158 -14.00 39.66 48.50
CA SER A 158 -13.25 38.40 48.57
C SER A 158 -13.84 37.36 47.61
N SER A 159 -15.17 37.22 47.60
CA SER A 159 -15.85 36.32 46.67
C SER A 159 -15.59 36.69 45.21
N ILE A 160 -15.67 37.98 44.85
CA ILE A 160 -15.42 38.47 43.48
C ILE A 160 -13.96 38.21 43.09
N ALA A 161 -13.01 38.53 43.96
CA ALA A 161 -11.59 38.30 43.70
C ALA A 161 -11.27 36.81 43.45
N ILE A 162 -11.85 35.90 44.25
CA ILE A 162 -11.70 34.45 44.06
C ILE A 162 -12.32 33.99 42.73
N ILE A 163 -13.46 34.55 42.32
CA ILE A 163 -14.09 34.24 41.03
C ILE A 163 -13.20 34.73 39.88
N ILE A 164 -12.63 35.93 39.96
CA ILE A 164 -11.71 36.47 38.96
C ILE A 164 -10.47 35.58 38.84
N ASP A 165 -9.86 35.17 39.96
CA ASP A 165 -8.71 34.24 39.95
C ASP A 165 -9.08 32.90 39.29
N LYS A 166 -10.28 32.37 39.54
CA LYS A 166 -10.77 31.14 38.88
C LYS A 166 -10.99 31.30 37.37
N VAL A 167 -11.52 32.44 36.92
CA VAL A 167 -11.69 32.73 35.49
C VAL A 167 -10.32 32.85 34.83
N ALA A 168 -9.40 33.61 35.43
CA ALA A 168 -8.04 33.76 34.91
C ALA A 168 -7.28 32.42 34.85
N GLU A 169 -7.49 31.53 35.83
CA GLU A 169 -6.92 30.18 35.81
C GLU A 169 -7.50 29.32 34.70
N ARG A 170 -8.82 29.33 34.52
CA ARG A 170 -9.49 28.58 33.45
C ARG A 170 -9.04 29.06 32.07
N GLU A 171 -8.98 30.37 31.84
CA GLU A 171 -8.50 30.95 30.59
C GLU A 171 -7.02 30.59 30.36
N HIS A 172 -6.18 30.66 31.40
CA HIS A 172 -4.77 30.27 31.30
C HIS A 172 -4.62 28.79 30.89
N GLN A 173 -5.42 27.91 31.49
CA GLN A 173 -5.46 26.50 31.13
C GLN A 173 -5.90 26.29 29.67
N LEU A 174 -6.95 26.99 29.22
CA LEU A 174 -7.41 26.94 27.82
C LEU A 174 -6.33 27.40 26.83
N VAL A 175 -5.62 28.49 27.13
CA VAL A 175 -4.49 28.97 26.31
C VAL A 175 -3.36 27.94 26.29
N SER A 176 -3.03 27.35 27.44
CA SER A 176 -2.00 26.31 27.52
C SER A 176 -2.36 25.05 26.74
N GLU A 177 -3.61 24.58 26.83
CA GLU A 177 -4.12 23.44 26.07
C GLU A 177 -4.17 23.74 24.57
N THR A 178 -4.52 24.96 24.18
CA THR A 178 -4.51 25.41 22.79
C THR A 178 -3.08 25.42 22.23
N ASN A 179 -2.11 25.95 22.97
CA ASN A 179 -0.70 25.94 22.56
C ASN A 179 -0.14 24.51 22.44
N ALA A 180 -0.50 23.61 23.38
CA ALA A 180 -0.11 22.20 23.29
C ALA A 180 -0.72 21.53 22.04
N THR A 181 -1.98 21.82 21.75
CA THR A 181 -2.68 21.32 20.55
C THR A 181 -2.04 21.84 19.27
N ASN A 182 -1.71 23.14 19.20
CA ASN A 182 -1.00 23.74 18.07
C ASN A 182 0.36 23.08 17.81
N GLY A 183 1.13 22.81 18.87
CA GLY A 183 2.39 22.08 18.76
C GLY A 183 2.22 20.67 18.19
N LEU A 184 1.18 19.95 18.63
CA LEU A 184 0.85 18.63 18.10
C LEU A 184 0.41 18.68 16.63
N VAL A 185 -0.40 19.67 16.24
CA VAL A 185 -0.82 19.86 14.84
C VAL A 185 0.39 20.15 13.94
N LYS A 186 1.35 20.97 14.38
CA LYS A 186 2.61 21.21 13.65
C LYS A 186 3.40 19.93 13.43
N GLN A 187 3.61 19.15 14.49
CA GLN A 187 4.31 17.87 14.38
C GLN A 187 3.62 16.90 13.42
N LEU A 188 2.29 16.82 13.45
CA LEU A 188 1.51 16.02 12.51
C LEU A 188 1.65 16.53 11.07
N CYS A 189 1.67 17.84 10.86
CA CYS A 189 1.89 18.45 9.55
C CYS A 189 3.29 18.14 9.00
N GLU A 190 4.34 18.22 9.82
CA GLU A 190 5.71 17.84 9.44
C GLU A 190 5.80 16.36 9.06
N GLN A 191 5.19 15.49 9.86
CA GLN A 191 5.14 14.05 9.57
C GLN A 191 4.36 13.74 8.29
N LEU A 192 3.23 14.41 8.08
CA LEU A 192 2.43 14.26 6.88
C LEU A 192 3.17 14.77 5.64
N SER A 193 3.91 15.89 5.76
CA SER A 193 4.76 16.42 4.69
C SER A 193 5.85 15.43 4.29
N SER A 194 6.54 14.84 5.27
CA SER A 194 7.55 13.81 4.99
C SER A 194 6.95 12.57 4.32
N THR A 195 5.76 12.15 4.77
CA THR A 195 5.03 11.03 4.17
C THR A 195 4.60 11.35 2.73
N SER A 196 4.17 12.59 2.47
CA SER A 196 3.80 13.10 1.16
C SER A 196 4.97 13.07 0.19
N GLU A 197 6.14 13.57 0.62
CA GLU A 197 7.39 13.52 -0.17
C GLU A 197 7.81 12.08 -0.50
N GLN A 198 7.73 11.16 0.47
CA GLN A 198 8.01 9.74 0.25
C GLN A 198 7.03 9.13 -0.75
N CYS A 199 5.73 9.44 -0.63
CA CYS A 199 4.70 8.95 -1.54
C CYS A 199 4.90 9.48 -2.97
N ASN A 200 5.31 10.75 -3.12
CA ASN A 200 5.68 11.33 -4.41
C ASN A 200 6.86 10.58 -5.07
N SER A 201 7.93 10.37 -4.30
CA SER A 201 9.12 9.63 -4.78
C SER A 201 8.78 8.20 -5.19
N LEU A 202 7.97 7.50 -4.39
CA LEU A 202 7.49 6.15 -4.72
C LEU A 202 6.59 6.15 -5.96
N SER A 203 5.76 7.17 -6.15
CA SER A 203 4.89 7.30 -7.33
C SER A 203 5.70 7.47 -8.61
N VAL A 204 6.76 8.28 -8.58
CA VAL A 204 7.70 8.42 -9.71
C VAL A 204 8.38 7.09 -10.04
N GLN A 205 8.90 6.39 -9.02
CA GLN A 205 9.53 5.07 -9.22
C GLN A 205 8.53 4.03 -9.74
N GLN A 206 7.28 4.07 -9.27
CA GLN A 206 6.22 3.20 -9.74
C GLN A 206 5.90 3.46 -11.22
N GLN A 207 5.88 4.72 -11.64
CA GLN A 207 5.66 5.10 -13.04
C GLN A 207 6.76 4.53 -13.96
N ASP A 208 8.04 4.67 -13.58
CA ASP A 208 9.17 4.09 -14.34
C ASP A 208 9.08 2.56 -14.46
N ARG A 209 8.64 1.90 -13.38
CA ARG A 209 8.42 0.44 -13.36
C ARG A 209 7.25 0.02 -14.25
N VAL A 210 6.16 0.78 -14.26
CA VAL A 210 5.00 0.54 -15.10
C VAL A 210 5.34 0.73 -16.57
N ASP A 211 6.14 1.75 -16.93
CA ASP A 211 6.59 1.94 -18.31
C ASP A 211 7.53 0.81 -18.77
N SER A 212 8.43 0.36 -17.89
CA SER A 212 9.29 -0.81 -18.15
C SER A 212 8.47 -2.09 -18.32
N LEU A 213 7.43 -2.27 -17.49
CA LEU A 213 6.52 -3.40 -17.57
C LEU A 213 5.73 -3.40 -18.89
N ALA A 214 5.21 -2.24 -19.31
CA ALA A 214 4.51 -2.09 -20.58
C ALA A 214 5.40 -2.51 -21.76
N SER A 215 6.66 -2.05 -21.79
CA SER A 215 7.63 -2.45 -22.82
C SER A 215 7.91 -3.96 -22.81
N ALA A 216 8.07 -4.56 -21.62
CA ALA A 216 8.26 -6.00 -21.49
C ALA A 216 7.04 -6.80 -21.98
N ILE A 217 5.83 -6.32 -21.74
CA ILE A 217 4.59 -6.94 -22.23
C ILE A 217 4.51 -6.85 -23.75
N GLU A 218 4.84 -5.70 -24.36
CA GLU A 218 4.91 -5.59 -25.83
C GLU A 218 5.89 -6.59 -26.42
N GLN A 219 7.09 -6.72 -25.84
CA GLN A 219 8.06 -7.75 -26.26
C GLN A 219 7.54 -9.17 -26.07
N MET A 220 6.81 -9.43 -24.99
CA MET A 220 6.18 -10.73 -24.73
C MET A 220 5.13 -11.05 -25.78
N VAL A 221 4.27 -10.10 -26.15
CA VAL A 221 3.26 -10.27 -27.21
C VAL A 221 3.91 -10.58 -28.56
N VAL A 222 5.00 -9.89 -28.91
CA VAL A 222 5.77 -10.18 -30.13
C VAL A 222 6.35 -11.59 -30.08
N THR A 223 6.91 -11.99 -28.94
CA THR A 223 7.50 -13.32 -28.76
C THR A 223 6.45 -14.43 -28.88
N ILE A 224 5.28 -14.26 -28.25
CA ILE A 224 4.15 -15.20 -28.34
C ILE A 224 3.70 -15.36 -29.79
N ARG A 225 3.57 -14.25 -30.55
CA ARG A 225 3.24 -14.32 -31.98
C ARG A 225 4.29 -15.08 -32.79
N ASN A 226 5.57 -14.89 -32.50
CA ASN A 226 6.64 -15.63 -33.15
C ASN A 226 6.60 -17.12 -32.81
N VAL A 227 6.28 -17.49 -31.56
CA VAL A 227 6.11 -18.90 -31.17
C VAL A 227 4.92 -19.53 -31.89
N ALA A 228 3.78 -18.83 -31.97
CA ALA A 228 2.61 -19.30 -32.71
C ALA A 228 2.91 -19.47 -34.21
N ALA A 229 3.60 -18.52 -34.83
CA ALA A 229 4.04 -18.62 -36.23
C ALA A 229 4.99 -19.81 -36.44
N ASN A 230 6.01 -19.96 -35.59
CA ASN A 230 6.93 -21.09 -35.65
C ASN A 230 6.22 -22.44 -35.45
N ALA A 231 5.22 -22.52 -34.57
CA ALA A 231 4.41 -23.71 -34.39
C ALA A 231 3.67 -24.04 -35.70
N ASN A 232 3.07 -23.06 -36.36
CA ASN A 232 2.36 -23.26 -37.62
C ASN A 232 3.31 -23.72 -38.75
N ASP A 233 4.46 -23.08 -38.88
CA ASP A 233 5.50 -23.48 -39.85
C ASP A 233 6.00 -24.91 -39.57
N THR A 234 6.18 -25.27 -38.30
CA THR A 234 6.59 -26.63 -37.91
C THR A 234 5.48 -27.64 -38.21
N ALA A 235 4.20 -27.28 -38.04
CA ALA A 235 3.07 -28.14 -38.40
C ALA A 235 3.07 -28.44 -39.90
N GLU A 236 3.32 -27.43 -40.74
CA GLU A 236 3.42 -27.61 -42.19
C GLU A 236 4.57 -28.56 -42.56
N GLN A 237 5.77 -28.33 -42.01
CA GLN A 237 6.93 -29.21 -42.25
C GLN A 237 6.69 -30.64 -41.77
N THR A 238 6.01 -30.81 -40.63
CA THR A 238 5.62 -32.11 -40.08
C THR A 238 4.61 -32.81 -41.01
N GLY A 239 3.66 -32.07 -41.58
CA GLY A 239 2.73 -32.57 -42.59
C GLY A 239 3.44 -33.04 -43.87
N GLN A 240 4.42 -32.28 -44.36
CA GLN A 240 5.25 -32.68 -45.49
C GLN A 240 6.09 -33.94 -45.19
N ALA A 241 6.63 -34.05 -43.98
CA ALA A 241 7.35 -35.23 -43.54
C ALA A 241 6.44 -36.48 -43.47
N ASN A 242 5.21 -36.34 -42.97
CA ASN A 242 4.22 -37.43 -42.98
C ASN A 242 3.92 -37.90 -44.42
N GLN A 243 3.72 -36.97 -45.35
CA GLN A 243 3.50 -37.33 -46.75
C GLN A 243 4.71 -38.07 -47.34
N ALA A 244 5.93 -37.59 -47.10
CA ALA A 244 7.15 -38.25 -47.58
C ALA A 244 7.33 -39.66 -46.98
N THR A 245 6.93 -39.84 -45.72
CA THR A 245 6.98 -41.13 -45.01
C THR A 245 5.96 -42.11 -45.59
N SER A 246 4.73 -41.65 -45.85
CA SER A 246 3.68 -42.42 -46.54
C SER A 246 4.12 -42.85 -47.96
N ASP A 247 4.67 -41.92 -48.75
CA ASP A 247 5.21 -42.22 -50.08
C ASP A 247 6.37 -43.22 -50.01
N GLY A 248 7.21 -43.10 -48.97
CA GLY A 248 8.30 -44.03 -48.69
C GLY A 248 7.79 -45.45 -48.40
N GLN A 249 6.74 -45.58 -47.59
CA GLN A 249 6.12 -46.86 -47.25
C GLN A 249 5.56 -47.56 -48.49
N GLN A 250 4.88 -46.82 -49.36
CA GLN A 250 4.37 -47.34 -50.64
C GLN A 250 5.51 -47.83 -51.55
N LYS A 251 6.62 -47.08 -51.63
CA LYS A 251 7.80 -47.50 -52.43
C LYS A 251 8.45 -48.78 -51.89
N VAL A 252 8.49 -48.95 -50.56
CA VAL A 252 9.00 -50.18 -49.94
C VAL A 252 8.10 -51.36 -50.26
N GLU A 253 6.77 -51.21 -50.18
CA GLU A 253 5.83 -52.27 -50.59
C GLU A 253 6.03 -52.68 -52.04
N LEU A 254 6.12 -51.72 -52.97
CA LEU A 254 6.38 -51.99 -54.38
C LEU A 254 7.74 -52.68 -54.60
N THR A 255 8.74 -52.36 -53.78
CA THR A 255 10.07 -52.99 -53.86
C THR A 255 10.03 -54.43 -53.36
N VAL A 256 9.29 -54.70 -52.28
CA VAL A 256 9.10 -56.07 -51.77
C VAL A 256 8.37 -56.94 -52.81
N ASP A 257 7.31 -56.42 -53.43
CA ASP A 257 6.57 -57.10 -54.49
C ASP A 257 7.46 -57.41 -55.71
N ALA A 258 8.30 -56.44 -56.12
CA ALA A 258 9.28 -56.65 -57.19
C ALA A 258 10.33 -57.71 -56.85
N ILE A 259 10.79 -57.78 -55.58
CA ILE A 259 11.70 -58.83 -55.11
C ILE A 259 11.01 -60.20 -55.14
N GLU A 260 9.74 -60.30 -54.73
CA GLU A 260 8.98 -61.55 -54.79
C GLU A 260 8.80 -62.04 -56.24
N HIS A 261 8.52 -61.12 -57.17
CA HIS A 261 8.48 -61.44 -58.59
C HIS A 261 9.84 -61.91 -59.13
N LEU A 262 10.93 -61.22 -58.76
CA LEU A 262 12.29 -61.64 -59.14
C LEU A 262 12.62 -63.03 -58.60
N MET A 263 12.29 -63.32 -57.34
CA MET A 263 12.53 -64.63 -56.73
C MET A 263 11.77 -65.75 -57.47
N ASN A 264 10.53 -65.49 -57.89
CA ASN A 264 9.77 -66.44 -58.72
C ASN A 264 10.46 -66.71 -60.07
N ASP A 265 10.98 -65.67 -60.73
CA ASP A 265 11.68 -65.83 -62.01
C ASP A 265 13.01 -66.58 -61.85
N VAL A 266 13.76 -66.32 -60.78
CA VAL A 266 14.98 -67.06 -60.44
C VAL A 266 14.66 -68.53 -60.14
N GLN A 267 13.55 -68.83 -59.47
CA GLN A 267 13.13 -70.20 -59.19
C GLN A 267 12.73 -70.95 -60.47
N ARG A 268 12.13 -70.28 -61.46
CA ARG A 268 11.90 -70.86 -62.80
C ARG A 268 13.21 -71.13 -63.53
N ALA A 269 14.20 -70.22 -63.41
CA ALA A 269 15.52 -70.43 -63.99
C ALA A 269 16.22 -71.63 -63.33
N GLU A 270 16.11 -71.81 -62.00
CA GLU A 270 16.61 -72.99 -61.29
C GLU A 270 16.08 -74.29 -61.91
N GLN A 271 14.75 -74.37 -62.09
CA GLN A 271 14.11 -75.55 -62.70
C GLN A 271 14.61 -75.82 -64.12
N ALA A 272 14.80 -74.78 -64.93
CA ALA A 272 15.35 -74.92 -66.28
C ALA A 272 16.80 -75.43 -66.29
N VAL A 273 17.62 -74.97 -65.35
CA VAL A 273 19.01 -75.44 -65.18
C VAL A 273 19.03 -76.90 -64.71
N THR A 274 18.21 -77.28 -63.74
CA THR A 274 18.07 -78.68 -63.31
C THR A 274 17.64 -79.58 -64.47
N GLN A 275 16.71 -79.11 -65.31
CA GLN A 275 16.25 -79.87 -66.47
C GLN A 275 17.34 -79.98 -67.55
N LEU A 276 18.17 -78.95 -67.74
CA LEU A 276 19.33 -78.97 -68.64
C LEU A 276 20.38 -79.98 -68.15
N GLU A 277 20.67 -79.99 -66.85
CA GLU A 277 21.62 -80.91 -66.22
C GLU A 277 21.19 -82.37 -66.45
N GLN A 278 19.92 -82.69 -66.21
CA GLN A 278 19.35 -84.01 -66.46
C GLN A 278 19.45 -84.41 -67.94
N ARG A 279 19.05 -83.53 -68.86
CA ARG A 279 19.11 -83.82 -70.31
C ARG A 279 20.54 -84.02 -70.79
N THR A 280 21.48 -83.25 -70.26
CA THR A 280 22.90 -83.36 -70.63
C THR A 280 23.49 -84.68 -70.11
N GLN A 281 23.07 -85.14 -68.92
CA GLN A 281 23.43 -86.46 -68.41
C GLN A 281 22.86 -87.60 -69.26
N ASP A 282 21.59 -87.51 -69.68
CA ASP A 282 20.96 -88.49 -70.57
C ASP A 282 21.69 -88.58 -71.92
N ILE A 283 22.06 -87.43 -72.52
CA ILE A 283 22.83 -87.38 -73.77
C ILE A 283 24.21 -88.02 -73.57
N GLY A 284 24.90 -87.73 -72.47
CA GLY A 284 26.20 -88.33 -72.16
C GLY A 284 26.15 -89.87 -72.10
N ALA A 285 25.08 -90.43 -71.53
CA ALA A 285 24.88 -91.88 -71.49
C ALA A 285 24.69 -92.48 -72.91
N VAL A 286 23.95 -91.80 -73.78
CA VAL A 286 23.78 -92.20 -75.19
C VAL A 286 25.11 -92.13 -75.94
N VAL A 287 25.88 -91.05 -75.78
CA VAL A 287 27.19 -90.86 -76.44
C VAL A 287 28.19 -91.93 -76.01
N THR A 288 28.21 -92.28 -74.72
CA THR A 288 29.02 -93.39 -74.18
C THR A 288 28.64 -94.72 -74.86
N THR A 289 27.34 -94.96 -75.04
CA THR A 289 26.84 -96.16 -75.74
C THR A 289 27.29 -96.18 -77.20
N ILE A 290 27.19 -95.05 -77.93
CA ILE A 290 27.63 -94.95 -79.34
C ILE A 290 29.14 -95.18 -79.46
N ASN A 291 29.94 -94.64 -78.53
CA ASN A 291 31.38 -94.88 -78.49
C ASN A 291 31.68 -96.37 -78.35
N SER A 292 31.01 -97.06 -77.41
CA SER A 292 31.16 -98.51 -77.22
C SER A 292 30.76 -99.33 -78.47
N ILE A 293 29.69 -98.93 -79.17
CA ILE A 293 29.28 -99.56 -80.43
C ILE A 293 30.30 -99.32 -81.53
N SER A 294 30.86 -98.11 -81.62
CA SER A 294 31.88 -97.75 -82.61
C SER A 294 33.17 -98.51 -82.38
N GLU A 295 33.59 -98.68 -81.13
CA GLU A 295 34.75 -99.49 -80.75
C GLU A 295 34.54 -100.97 -81.08
N GLN A 296 33.37 -101.53 -80.75
CA GLN A 296 32.99 -102.89 -81.16
C GLN A 296 32.98 -103.05 -82.69
N THR A 297 32.44 -102.07 -83.41
CA THR A 297 32.37 -102.06 -84.88
C THR A 297 33.77 -101.99 -85.49
N ASN A 298 34.67 -101.19 -84.91
CA ASN A 298 36.07 -101.09 -85.31
C ASN A 298 36.81 -102.43 -85.10
N LEU A 299 36.57 -103.12 -83.98
CA LEU A 299 37.13 -104.46 -83.71
C LEU A 299 36.55 -105.53 -84.66
N LEU A 300 35.25 -105.49 -84.93
CA LEU A 300 34.61 -106.40 -85.89
C LEU A 300 35.16 -106.18 -87.31
N ALA A 301 35.32 -104.92 -87.73
CA ALA A 301 35.88 -104.56 -89.02
C ALA A 301 37.35 -104.96 -89.15
N LEU A 302 38.15 -104.82 -88.07
CA LEU A 302 39.52 -105.32 -88.01
C LEU A 302 39.57 -106.84 -88.21
N ASN A 303 38.73 -107.60 -87.50
CA ASN A 303 38.65 -109.05 -87.64
C ASN A 303 38.24 -109.46 -89.07
N ALA A 304 37.29 -108.73 -89.68
CA ALA A 304 36.88 -108.95 -91.06
C ALA A 304 38.00 -108.64 -92.07
N ALA A 305 38.77 -107.57 -91.86
CA ALA A 305 39.92 -107.22 -92.69
C ALA A 305 41.03 -108.28 -92.62
N ILE A 306 41.29 -108.81 -91.41
CA ILE A 306 42.25 -109.90 -91.19
C ILE A 306 41.80 -111.16 -91.95
N GLU A 307 40.53 -111.56 -91.85
CA GLU A 307 40.03 -112.77 -92.52
C GLU A 307 39.94 -112.58 -94.06
N ALA A 308 39.63 -111.37 -94.53
CA ALA A 308 39.67 -111.03 -95.95
C ALA A 308 41.10 -111.08 -96.53
N ALA A 309 42.11 -110.61 -95.77
CA ALA A 309 43.51 -110.76 -96.15
C ALA A 309 43.95 -112.24 -96.17
N ARG A 310 43.41 -113.06 -95.26
CA ARG A 310 43.65 -114.51 -95.19
C ARG A 310 43.08 -115.28 -96.39
N ALA A 311 41.98 -114.80 -96.99
CA ALA A 311 41.35 -115.39 -98.17
C ALA A 311 42.05 -115.04 -99.51
N GLY A 312 43.09 -114.21 -99.51
CA GLY A 312 43.88 -113.87 -100.70
C GLY A 312 43.08 -113.10 -101.77
N GLU A 313 43.25 -113.45 -103.06
CA GLU A 313 42.59 -112.75 -104.18
C GLU A 313 41.04 -112.82 -104.13
N GLN A 314 40.47 -113.86 -103.52
CA GLN A 314 39.00 -113.98 -103.36
C GLN A 314 38.44 -113.02 -102.30
N GLY A 315 39.28 -112.50 -101.40
CA GLY A 315 38.90 -111.61 -100.31
C GLY A 315 39.02 -110.12 -100.59
N ARG A 316 39.56 -109.70 -101.76
CA ARG A 316 39.85 -108.28 -102.06
C ARG A 316 38.65 -107.35 -101.94
N GLY A 317 37.47 -107.76 -102.42
CA GLY A 317 36.25 -106.96 -102.31
C GLY A 317 35.79 -106.79 -100.85
N PHE A 318 35.92 -107.84 -100.04
CA PHE A 318 35.59 -107.80 -98.61
C PHE A 318 36.62 -106.99 -97.79
N ALA A 319 37.90 -107.03 -98.16
CA ALA A 319 38.93 -106.24 -97.50
C ALA A 319 38.69 -104.73 -97.64
N VAL A 320 38.29 -104.27 -98.83
CA VAL A 320 37.96 -102.85 -99.08
C VAL A 320 36.75 -102.41 -98.25
N VAL A 321 35.71 -103.24 -98.16
CA VAL A 321 34.53 -102.93 -97.32
C VAL A 321 34.90 -102.93 -95.84
N ALA A 322 35.72 -103.87 -95.38
CA ALA A 322 36.17 -103.92 -93.99
C ALA A 322 37.02 -102.70 -93.59
N ASP A 323 37.92 -102.25 -94.47
CA ASP A 323 38.71 -101.03 -94.23
C ASP A 323 37.83 -99.76 -94.25
N GLU A 324 36.81 -99.69 -95.11
CA GLU A 324 35.86 -98.57 -95.13
C GLU A 324 35.00 -98.55 -93.85
N VAL A 325 34.51 -99.70 -93.38
CA VAL A 325 33.76 -99.82 -92.11
C VAL A 325 34.66 -99.45 -90.93
N ARG A 326 35.94 -99.87 -90.94
CA ARG A 326 36.91 -99.53 -89.91
C ARG A 326 37.20 -98.03 -89.87
N SER A 327 37.39 -97.40 -91.04
CA SER A 327 37.55 -95.95 -91.17
C SER A 327 36.32 -95.20 -90.66
N LEU A 328 35.12 -95.66 -91.01
CA LEU A 328 33.86 -95.06 -90.55
C LEU A 328 33.67 -95.21 -89.04
N ALA A 329 34.00 -96.38 -88.47
CA ALA A 329 33.97 -96.62 -87.03
C ALA A 329 34.96 -95.71 -86.29
N GLY A 330 36.18 -95.53 -86.82
CA GLY A 330 37.17 -94.61 -86.27
C GLY A 330 36.73 -93.14 -86.33
N ARG A 331 36.12 -92.70 -87.45
CA ARG A 331 35.53 -91.36 -87.55
C ARG A 331 34.35 -91.15 -86.60
N THR A 332 33.53 -92.18 -86.39
CA THR A 332 32.41 -92.14 -85.44
C THR A 332 32.93 -92.05 -84.01
N GLN A 333 33.96 -92.82 -83.68
CA GLN A 333 34.61 -92.78 -82.36
C GLN A 333 35.20 -91.40 -82.06
N GLN A 334 35.92 -90.81 -83.02
CA GLN A 334 36.45 -89.45 -82.90
C GLN A 334 35.35 -88.42 -82.66
N ALA A 335 34.25 -88.49 -83.42
CA ALA A 335 33.10 -87.61 -83.23
C ALA A 335 32.44 -87.80 -81.86
N THR A 336 32.35 -89.03 -81.35
CA THR A 336 31.82 -89.27 -79.98
C THR A 336 32.71 -88.70 -78.89
N VAL A 337 34.03 -88.69 -79.05
CA VAL A 337 34.96 -88.05 -78.10
C VAL A 337 34.78 -86.53 -78.10
N GLU A 338 34.63 -85.92 -79.27
CA GLU A 338 34.34 -84.48 -79.39
C GLU A 338 32.99 -84.11 -78.76
N ILE A 339 31.94 -84.92 -78.99
CA ILE A 339 30.63 -84.71 -78.35
C ILE A 339 30.72 -84.90 -76.84
N GLN A 340 31.46 -85.91 -76.36
CA GLN A 340 31.66 -86.14 -74.92
C GLN A 340 32.31 -84.92 -74.25
N SER A 341 33.33 -84.32 -74.87
CA SER A 341 33.95 -83.09 -74.37
C SER A 341 32.96 -81.92 -74.32
N MET A 342 32.09 -81.76 -75.32
CA MET A 342 31.04 -80.72 -75.31
C MET A 342 30.01 -80.96 -74.20
N ILE A 343 29.66 -82.22 -73.93
CA ILE A 343 28.75 -82.60 -72.84
C ILE A 343 29.36 -82.31 -71.47
N GLU A 344 30.65 -82.59 -71.28
CA GLU A 344 31.38 -82.27 -70.04
C GLU A 344 31.44 -80.75 -69.79
N GLU A 345 31.68 -79.96 -70.85
CA GLU A 345 31.64 -78.48 -70.77
C GLU A 345 30.24 -77.96 -70.43
N LEU A 346 29.19 -78.53 -71.04
CA LEU A 346 27.79 -78.19 -70.73
C LEU A 346 27.43 -78.55 -69.27
N GLN A 347 27.86 -79.71 -68.77
CA GLN A 347 27.64 -80.11 -67.36
C GLN A 347 28.34 -79.16 -66.40
N SER A 348 29.61 -78.82 -66.67
CA SER A 348 30.37 -77.86 -65.86
C SER A 348 29.69 -76.49 -65.82
N THR A 349 29.25 -76.00 -66.98
CA THR A 349 28.56 -74.71 -67.11
C THR A 349 27.20 -74.73 -66.39
N SER A 350 26.44 -75.82 -66.53
CA SER A 350 25.15 -76.00 -65.84
C SER A 350 25.31 -76.02 -64.32
N SER A 351 26.34 -76.71 -63.81
CA SER A 351 26.67 -76.73 -62.38
C SER A 351 27.07 -75.35 -61.85
N GLY A 352 27.90 -74.61 -62.61
CA GLY A 352 28.23 -73.22 -62.29
C GLY A 352 27.00 -72.32 -62.23
N LEU A 353 26.09 -72.46 -63.21
CA LEU A 353 24.86 -71.68 -63.26
C LEU A 353 23.91 -72.03 -62.10
N SER A 354 23.82 -73.29 -61.69
CA SER A 354 23.07 -73.73 -60.51
C SER A 354 23.57 -73.07 -59.22
N SER A 355 24.89 -72.96 -59.05
CA SER A 355 25.50 -72.23 -57.93
C SER A 355 25.10 -70.75 -57.92
N THR A 356 25.17 -70.07 -59.07
CA THR A 356 24.77 -68.66 -59.20
C THR A 356 23.29 -68.43 -58.93
N VAL A 357 22.43 -69.35 -59.36
CA VAL A 357 20.99 -69.29 -59.08
C VAL A 357 20.71 -69.42 -57.58
N LYS A 358 21.33 -70.39 -56.89
CA LYS A 358 21.21 -70.52 -55.43
C LYS A 358 21.67 -69.27 -54.68
N GLU A 359 22.80 -68.70 -55.08
CA GLU A 359 23.29 -67.45 -54.50
C GLU A 359 22.29 -66.30 -54.73
N SER A 360 21.68 -66.24 -55.92
CA SER A 360 20.68 -65.22 -56.26
C SER A 360 19.42 -65.34 -55.40
N VAL A 361 18.94 -66.56 -55.12
CA VAL A 361 17.83 -66.80 -54.20
C VAL A 361 18.17 -66.31 -52.79
N GLN A 362 19.34 -66.68 -52.27
CA GLN A 362 19.79 -66.24 -50.95
C GLN A 362 19.87 -64.71 -50.85
N ARG A 363 20.40 -64.04 -51.89
CA ARG A 363 20.47 -62.56 -51.94
C ARG A 363 19.08 -61.92 -52.03
N GLY A 364 18.13 -62.57 -52.71
CA GLY A 364 16.73 -62.15 -52.75
C GLY A 364 16.07 -62.19 -51.37
N GLU A 365 16.24 -63.29 -50.62
CA GLU A 365 15.73 -63.42 -49.25
C GLU A 365 16.32 -62.37 -48.31
N THR A 366 17.63 -62.16 -48.34
CA THR A 366 18.29 -61.12 -47.53
C THR A 366 17.78 -59.72 -47.91
N SER A 367 17.54 -59.46 -49.20
CA SER A 367 16.98 -58.18 -49.66
C SER A 367 15.56 -57.96 -49.13
N LYS A 368 14.74 -59.01 -49.10
CA LYS A 368 13.39 -58.97 -48.52
C LYS A 368 13.43 -58.69 -47.01
N GLU A 369 14.31 -59.34 -46.26
CA GLU A 369 14.49 -59.10 -44.83
C GLU A 369 14.92 -57.66 -44.54
N MET A 370 15.89 -57.14 -45.30
CA MET A 370 16.33 -55.75 -45.20
C MET A 370 15.19 -54.76 -45.49
N MET A 371 14.37 -55.01 -46.51
CA MET A 371 13.20 -54.18 -46.80
C MET A 371 12.15 -54.23 -45.67
N GLY A 372 11.98 -55.37 -45.00
CA GLY A 372 11.15 -55.47 -43.79
C GLY A 372 11.64 -54.57 -42.67
N GLY A 373 12.96 -54.50 -42.44
CA GLY A 373 13.56 -53.57 -41.46
C GLY A 373 13.36 -52.09 -41.84
N VAL A 374 13.46 -51.76 -43.12
CA VAL A 374 13.17 -50.40 -43.63
C VAL A 374 11.70 -50.05 -43.43
N HIS A 375 10.77 -50.97 -43.71
CA HIS A 375 9.34 -50.77 -43.49
C HIS A 375 9.03 -50.42 -42.02
N GLN A 376 9.59 -51.18 -41.07
CA GLN A 376 9.42 -50.90 -39.65
C GLN A 376 9.98 -49.52 -39.27
N THR A 377 11.15 -49.16 -39.78
CA THR A 377 11.78 -47.86 -39.51
C THR A 377 10.92 -46.69 -40.01
N ILE A 378 10.33 -46.83 -41.21
CA ILE A 378 9.42 -45.84 -41.78
C ILE A 378 8.15 -45.73 -40.92
N ALA A 379 7.57 -46.85 -40.48
CA ALA A 379 6.41 -46.85 -39.60
C ALA A 379 6.70 -46.14 -38.25
N ASP A 380 7.88 -46.39 -37.66
CA ASP A 380 8.32 -45.72 -36.43
C ASP A 380 8.51 -44.20 -36.64
N ILE A 381 9.02 -43.77 -37.80
CA ILE A 381 9.14 -42.35 -38.16
C ILE A 381 7.76 -41.71 -38.31
N HIS A 382 6.81 -42.39 -38.95
CA HIS A 382 5.43 -41.90 -39.09
C HIS A 382 4.80 -41.65 -37.73
N GLN A 383 4.87 -42.63 -36.82
CA GLN A 383 4.32 -42.50 -35.47
C GLN A 383 4.95 -41.32 -34.70
N ARG A 384 6.28 -41.14 -34.80
CA ARG A 384 6.97 -40.02 -34.15
C ARG A 384 6.55 -38.68 -34.73
N THR A 385 6.35 -38.61 -36.04
CA THR A 385 5.92 -37.40 -36.75
C THR A 385 4.49 -37.02 -36.35
N ASP A 386 3.59 -38.01 -36.18
CA ASP A 386 2.25 -37.77 -35.64
C ASP A 386 2.27 -37.22 -34.20
N MET A 387 3.15 -37.77 -33.34
CA MET A 387 3.32 -37.25 -31.98
C MET A 387 3.85 -35.80 -31.98
N VAL A 388 4.77 -35.47 -32.89
CA VAL A 388 5.26 -34.11 -33.06
C VAL A 388 4.14 -33.18 -33.51
N SER A 389 3.31 -33.60 -34.46
CA SER A 389 2.14 -32.84 -34.92
C SER A 389 1.16 -32.52 -33.78
N ALA A 390 0.85 -33.53 -32.95
CA ALA A 390 0.00 -33.33 -31.77
C ALA A 390 0.60 -32.32 -30.78
N LYS A 391 1.91 -32.38 -30.54
CA LYS A 391 2.61 -31.42 -29.66
C LYS A 391 2.63 -30.01 -30.21
N ILE A 392 2.74 -29.85 -31.52
CA ILE A 392 2.69 -28.54 -32.17
C ILE A 392 1.29 -27.92 -32.00
N SER A 393 0.22 -28.72 -32.09
CA SER A 393 -1.14 -28.25 -31.82
C SER A 393 -1.33 -27.79 -30.36
N GLU A 394 -0.74 -28.50 -29.39
CA GLU A 394 -0.71 -28.05 -27.99
C GLU A 394 0.04 -26.71 -27.84
N ILE A 395 1.19 -26.55 -28.51
CA ILE A 395 1.98 -25.30 -28.47
C ILE A 395 1.20 -24.13 -29.08
N ALA A 396 0.50 -24.34 -30.20
CA ALA A 396 -0.34 -23.32 -30.82
C ALA A 396 -1.44 -22.86 -29.86
N THR A 397 -2.16 -23.81 -29.24
CA THR A 397 -3.20 -23.52 -28.25
C THR A 397 -2.64 -22.75 -27.04
N ALA A 398 -1.52 -23.20 -26.48
CA ALA A 398 -0.86 -22.53 -25.36
C ALA A 398 -0.40 -21.12 -25.73
N SER A 399 0.04 -20.89 -26.97
CA SER A 399 0.44 -19.56 -27.45
C SER A 399 -0.76 -18.62 -27.56
N GLU A 400 -1.93 -19.11 -28.00
CA GLU A 400 -3.18 -18.32 -28.01
C GLU A 400 -3.61 -17.93 -26.60
N GLU A 401 -3.59 -18.88 -25.65
CA GLU A 401 -3.89 -18.61 -24.24
C GLU A 401 -2.91 -17.59 -23.63
N GLN A 402 -1.61 -17.76 -23.86
CA GLN A 402 -0.59 -16.80 -23.43
C GLN A 402 -0.82 -15.42 -24.04
N GLY A 403 -1.26 -15.35 -25.30
CA GLY A 403 -1.61 -14.11 -25.98
C GLY A 403 -2.75 -13.37 -25.27
N ALA A 404 -3.82 -14.09 -24.92
CA ALA A 404 -4.95 -13.52 -24.17
C ALA A 404 -4.53 -13.01 -22.79
N VAL A 405 -3.70 -13.76 -22.06
CA VAL A 405 -3.16 -13.34 -20.76
C VAL A 405 -2.28 -12.11 -20.90
N ALA A 406 -1.42 -12.05 -21.93
CA ALA A 406 -0.57 -10.89 -22.19
C ALA A 406 -1.38 -9.63 -22.46
N THR A 407 -2.48 -9.72 -23.20
CA THR A 407 -3.41 -8.60 -23.40
C THR A 407 -4.05 -8.15 -22.08
N GLY A 408 -4.50 -9.09 -21.24
CA GLY A 408 -5.03 -8.74 -19.91
C GLY A 408 -4.00 -8.02 -19.03
N ILE A 409 -2.75 -8.48 -19.01
CA ILE A 409 -1.68 -7.82 -18.25
C ILE A 409 -1.36 -6.42 -18.83
N SER A 410 -1.48 -6.23 -20.15
CA SER A 410 -1.35 -4.92 -20.79
C SER A 410 -2.42 -3.94 -20.29
N ASP A 411 -3.67 -4.39 -20.22
CA ASP A 411 -4.79 -3.58 -19.72
C ASP A 411 -4.62 -3.24 -18.24
N ASP A 412 -4.22 -4.21 -17.42
CA ASP A 412 -3.91 -4.00 -15.99
C ASP A 412 -2.75 -3.00 -15.80
N THR A 413 -1.74 -3.05 -16.68
CA THR A 413 -0.61 -2.11 -16.66
C THR A 413 -1.06 -0.70 -17.00
N HIS A 414 -1.99 -0.52 -17.94
CA HIS A 414 -2.60 0.77 -18.21
C HIS A 414 -3.41 1.29 -17.02
N GLN A 415 -4.21 0.44 -16.37
CA GLN A 415 -4.94 0.84 -15.16
C GLN A 415 -4.01 1.24 -14.01
N LEU A 416 -2.91 0.51 -13.82
CA LEU A 416 -1.89 0.86 -12.82
C LEU A 416 -1.23 2.21 -13.12
N ARG A 417 -1.00 2.53 -14.40
CA ARG A 417 -0.49 3.84 -14.80
C ARG A 417 -1.46 4.95 -14.40
N ASP A 418 -2.73 4.79 -14.70
CA ASP A 418 -3.77 5.79 -14.37
C ASP A 418 -3.91 5.96 -12.85
N GLN A 419 -3.86 4.86 -12.09
CA GLN A 419 -3.84 4.90 -10.62
C GLN A 419 -2.64 5.65 -10.08
N THR A 420 -1.46 5.50 -10.68
CA THR A 420 -0.23 6.20 -10.26
C THR A 420 -0.36 7.72 -10.47
N VAL A 421 -1.00 8.15 -11.56
CA VAL A 421 -1.34 9.56 -11.79
C VAL A 421 -2.29 10.09 -10.71
N LEU A 422 -3.33 9.31 -10.37
CA LEU A 422 -4.31 9.70 -9.34
C LEU A 422 -3.69 9.80 -7.94
N VAL A 423 -2.76 8.91 -7.60
CA VAL A 423 -1.97 9.02 -6.35
C VAL A 423 -1.14 10.30 -6.34
N THR A 424 -0.53 10.67 -7.46
CA THR A 424 0.28 11.89 -7.56
C THR A 424 -0.57 13.15 -7.35
N GLU A 425 -1.78 13.17 -7.90
CA GLU A 425 -2.76 14.25 -7.66
C GLU A 425 -3.19 14.31 -6.18
N LEU A 426 -3.43 13.16 -5.54
CA LEU A 426 -3.78 13.09 -4.11
C LEU A 426 -2.66 13.61 -3.20
N VAL A 427 -1.40 13.30 -3.54
CA VAL A 427 -0.21 13.80 -2.84
C VAL A 427 -0.13 15.33 -2.96
N GLN A 428 -0.34 15.89 -4.16
CA GLN A 428 -0.40 17.34 -4.35
C GLN A 428 -1.53 18.01 -3.54
N GLY A 429 -2.71 17.38 -3.49
CA GLY A 429 -3.83 17.85 -2.66
C GLY A 429 -3.50 17.82 -1.16
N SER A 430 -2.77 16.78 -0.71
CA SER A 430 -2.30 16.67 0.67
C SER A 430 -1.31 17.77 1.03
N ASP A 431 -0.35 18.08 0.15
CA ASP A 431 0.60 19.19 0.35
C ASP A 431 -0.11 20.54 0.50
N GLN A 432 -1.17 20.77 -0.28
CA GLN A 432 -1.96 21.98 -0.16
C GLN A 432 -2.73 22.04 1.17
N ALA A 433 -3.30 20.91 1.61
CA ALA A 433 -3.98 20.83 2.90
C ALA A 433 -3.02 21.06 4.09
N ILE A 434 -1.80 20.54 4.02
CA ILE A 434 -0.74 20.78 5.02
C ILE A 434 -0.41 22.27 5.12
N LYS A 435 -0.22 22.95 3.98
CA LYS A 435 0.04 24.41 3.96
C LYS A 435 -1.08 25.19 4.64
N SER A 436 -2.34 24.90 4.31
CA SER A 436 -3.48 25.56 4.93
C SER A 436 -3.62 25.27 6.43
N LEU A 437 -3.25 24.07 6.89
CA LEU A 437 -3.22 23.75 8.33
C LEU A 437 -2.12 24.53 9.05
N LEU A 438 -0.92 24.62 8.47
CA LEU A 438 0.18 25.39 9.05
C LEU A 438 -0.15 26.88 9.17
N GLU A 439 -0.79 27.47 8.15
CA GLU A 439 -1.30 28.84 8.21
C GLU A 439 -2.32 29.04 9.35
N GLN A 440 -3.25 28.09 9.55
CA GLN A 440 -4.20 28.15 10.66
C GLN A 440 -3.53 28.06 12.03
N VAL A 441 -2.51 27.21 12.16
CA VAL A 441 -1.75 27.13 13.42
C VAL A 441 -1.02 28.44 13.69
N GLU A 442 -0.42 29.08 12.68
CA GLU A 442 0.24 30.37 12.84
C GLU A 442 -0.73 31.46 13.33
N VAL A 443 -1.95 31.50 12.76
CA VAL A 443 -3.01 32.42 13.22
C VAL A 443 -3.41 32.14 14.67
N LEU A 444 -3.61 30.86 15.05
CA LEU A 444 -3.95 30.49 16.42
C LEU A 444 -2.84 30.82 17.42
N GLU A 445 -1.58 30.60 17.05
CA GLU A 445 -0.43 30.98 17.89
C GLU A 445 -0.34 32.48 18.10
N LEU A 446 -0.67 33.29 17.09
CA LEU A 446 -0.70 34.74 17.23
C LEU A 446 -1.79 35.17 18.24
N LEU A 447 -2.99 34.59 18.15
CA LEU A 447 -4.09 34.84 19.08
C LEU A 447 -3.78 34.41 20.52
N THR A 448 -3.19 33.23 20.72
CA THR A 448 -2.82 32.76 22.07
C THR A 448 -1.66 33.55 22.66
N LYS A 449 -0.75 34.06 21.81
CA LYS A 449 0.33 34.94 22.23
C LYS A 449 -0.19 36.28 22.76
N GLU A 450 -1.23 36.84 22.15
CA GLU A 450 -1.91 38.04 22.67
C GLU A 450 -2.57 37.77 24.05
N LEU A 451 -3.02 36.55 24.30
CA LEU A 451 -3.65 36.11 25.57
C LEU A 451 -2.66 35.67 26.66
N SER A 452 -1.35 35.74 26.44
CA SER A 452 -0.36 35.38 27.48
C SER A 452 0.72 36.44 27.74
N ILE A 453 0.63 37.61 27.09
CA ILE A 453 1.65 38.66 27.20
C ILE A 453 1.06 39.96 27.75
N LYS A 454 1.45 40.28 28.99
CA LYS A 454 2.26 41.47 29.28
C LYS A 454 2.93 41.37 30.65
N ARG A 455 4.25 41.21 30.66
CA ARG A 455 5.10 41.69 31.76
C ARG A 455 5.68 43.04 31.39
#